data_AF-A0A7K3DZ95-F1
#
_entry.id   AF-A0A7K3DZ95-F1
#
_cell.length_a   1.000
_cell.length_b   1.000
_cell.length_c   1.000
_cell.angle_alpha   90.00
_cell.angle_beta   90.00
_cell.angle_gamma   90.00
#
_symmetry.space_group_name_H-M   'P 1'
#
loop_
_entity.id
_entity.type
_entity.pdbx_description
1 polymer ?
#
loop_
_entity_poly.entity_id
_entity_poly.type
_entity_poly.pdbx_seq_one_letter_code
_entity_poly.pdbx_strand_id
1 'polypeptide(L)'
;MPPTPRPEPGRPATGADPFHEPRRDDCPWCGSRQLRTRVRAPEGRRRTPGTFAVDECRDCAHAFQNPRPTADGLLLRHHQHPGADDGRTDPDGRRRRGHHRGAARALLPYAEPESWLDVGTGHGHFPQAARAIHPYTSFDGLDPTRRIERAWEAGRVEEAYQGLLTDPEITARLRARYDVVSMFHHLEHTADPRDELRAAHTVLRPGGHLLLEVPHPARPFGTLPLGDRRYWRPRDRPRPLHLMPPRNLLTELRSLGYEILTTRHCTPLPPRAHRILARRTT
;
A
#
# COMPACT_ATOMS: atom_id res chain seq x y z
N MET A 1 37.51 0.65 19.31
CA MET A 1 37.01 1.97 18.88
C MET A 1 35.72 2.24 19.64
N PRO A 2 35.54 3.41 20.26
CA PRO A 2 34.27 3.75 20.90
C PRO A 2 33.19 3.97 19.81
N PRO A 3 31.92 3.67 20.08
CA PRO A 3 30.85 3.90 19.11
C PRO A 3 30.68 5.40 18.86
N THR A 4 30.63 5.79 17.59
CA THR A 4 30.32 7.14 17.13
C THR A 4 28.96 7.57 17.71
N PRO A 5 28.85 8.72 18.40
CA PRO A 5 27.59 9.18 18.94
C PRO A 5 26.60 9.41 17.79
N ARG A 6 25.39 8.87 17.92
CA ARG A 6 24.27 9.17 17.01
C ARG A 6 24.00 10.67 17.07
N PRO A 7 23.80 11.35 15.93
CA PRO A 7 23.42 12.76 15.94
C PRO A 7 22.11 12.92 16.71
N GLU A 8 22.11 13.77 17.73
CA GLU A 8 20.89 14.14 18.44
C GLU A 8 19.92 14.81 17.44
N PRO A 9 18.64 14.41 17.41
CA PRO A 9 17.66 15.09 16.57
C PRO A 9 17.57 16.54 17.04
N GLY A 10 17.96 17.47 16.15
CA GLY A 10 17.88 18.90 16.41
C GLY A 10 16.46 19.27 16.86
N ARG A 11 16.37 20.14 17.88
CA ARG A 11 15.09 20.67 18.36
C ARG A 11 14.24 21.12 17.16
N PRO A 12 12.99 20.64 17.01
CA PRO A 12 12.12 21.13 15.96
C PRO A 12 11.95 22.64 16.12
N ALA A 13 12.05 23.37 15.00
CA ALA A 13 11.79 24.80 14.96
C ALA A 13 10.44 25.06 15.63
N THR A 14 10.41 26.02 16.56
CA THR A 14 9.21 26.42 17.30
C THR A 14 8.05 26.68 16.34
N GLY A 15 7.03 25.80 16.36
CA GLY A 15 5.82 25.91 15.53
C GLY A 15 5.68 24.89 14.39
N ALA A 16 6.67 24.03 14.13
CA ALA A 16 6.55 22.95 13.16
C ALA A 16 5.82 21.73 13.76
N ASP A 17 4.86 21.17 13.02
CA ASP A 17 4.20 19.92 13.40
C ASP A 17 5.16 18.73 13.22
N PRO A 18 5.55 18.01 14.28
CA PRO A 18 6.54 16.94 14.20
C PRO A 18 6.05 15.72 13.39
N PHE A 19 4.75 15.61 13.13
CA PHE A 19 4.14 14.50 12.41
C PHE A 19 3.93 14.78 10.93
N HIS A 20 4.23 15.99 10.45
CA HIS A 20 4.08 16.37 9.05
C HIS A 20 5.34 17.05 8.51
N GLU A 21 5.70 16.71 7.28
CA GLU A 21 6.76 17.37 6.53
C GLU A 21 6.35 18.80 6.14
N PRO A 22 7.28 19.63 5.64
CA PRO A 22 6.93 20.88 4.99
C PRO A 22 5.95 20.65 3.82
N ARG A 23 5.04 21.60 3.62
CA ARG A 23 4.13 21.58 2.47
C ARG A 23 4.94 21.67 1.18
N ARG A 24 4.66 20.79 0.22
CA ARG A 24 5.28 20.81 -1.11
C ARG A 24 4.61 21.81 -2.03
N ASP A 25 5.39 22.41 -2.93
CA ASP A 25 4.92 23.25 -4.04
C ASP A 25 4.90 22.50 -5.40
N ASP A 26 5.32 21.24 -5.40
CA ASP A 26 5.42 20.37 -6.56
C ASP A 26 4.65 19.05 -6.40
N CYS A 27 4.32 18.42 -7.53
CA CYS A 27 3.69 17.11 -7.55
C CYS A 27 4.74 16.02 -7.28
N PRO A 28 4.56 15.14 -6.28
CA PRO A 28 5.51 14.07 -5.98
C PRO A 28 5.58 13.00 -7.07
N TRP A 29 4.63 12.99 -8.01
CA TRP A 29 4.63 12.04 -9.12
C TRP A 29 5.40 12.53 -10.35
N CYS A 30 5.14 13.75 -10.79
CA CYS A 30 5.63 14.29 -12.07
C CYS A 30 6.46 15.57 -11.95
N GLY A 31 6.63 16.14 -10.76
CA GLY A 31 7.39 17.37 -10.53
C GLY A 31 6.69 18.67 -10.93
N SER A 32 5.48 18.61 -11.52
CA SER A 32 4.72 19.81 -11.88
C SER A 32 4.34 20.65 -10.67
N ARG A 33 4.48 21.98 -10.80
CA ARG A 33 4.02 22.97 -9.81
C ARG A 33 2.56 23.38 -9.98
N GLN A 34 1.86 22.84 -10.98
CA GLN A 34 0.45 23.15 -11.23
C GLN A 34 -0.45 22.37 -10.29
N LEU A 35 -0.51 22.79 -9.04
CA LEU A 35 -1.30 22.15 -7.99
C LEU A 35 -2.62 22.87 -7.75
N ARG A 36 -3.67 22.11 -7.46
CA ARG A 36 -4.97 22.61 -6.98
C ARG A 36 -5.32 21.91 -5.68
N THR A 37 -5.53 22.67 -4.61
CA THR A 37 -6.11 22.12 -3.38
C THR A 37 -7.56 21.71 -3.61
N ARG A 38 -7.85 20.42 -3.38
CA ARG A 38 -9.18 19.81 -3.52
C ARG A 38 -9.94 19.79 -2.21
N VAL A 39 -9.23 19.47 -1.13
CA VAL A 39 -9.81 19.31 0.20
C VAL A 39 -8.91 20.01 1.19
N ARG A 40 -9.52 20.80 2.07
CA ARG A 40 -8.89 21.28 3.30
C ARG A 40 -9.89 21.05 4.41
N ALA A 41 -9.52 20.25 5.40
CA ALA A 41 -10.36 19.95 6.53
C ALA A 41 -9.51 20.05 7.82
N PRO A 42 -10.06 20.61 8.90
CA PRO A 42 -9.47 20.41 10.22
C PRO A 42 -9.43 18.90 10.47
N GLU A 43 -8.33 18.39 11.02
CA GLU A 43 -8.19 16.97 11.33
C GLU A 43 -9.05 16.63 12.56
N GLY A 44 -10.37 16.57 12.36
CA GLY A 44 -11.36 16.42 13.44
C GLY A 44 -11.20 15.09 14.20
N ARG A 45 -11.43 15.14 15.52
CA ARG A 45 -11.50 14.04 16.52
C ARG A 45 -10.39 12.95 16.51
N ARG A 46 -9.35 13.07 15.69
CA ARG A 46 -8.23 12.11 15.58
C ARG A 46 -6.91 12.76 15.98
N ARG A 47 -6.82 13.13 17.26
CA ARG A 47 -5.65 13.55 18.07
C ARG A 47 -4.26 13.53 17.37
N THR A 48 -4.10 14.33 16.32
CA THR A 48 -2.80 14.75 15.75
C THR A 48 -2.99 16.25 15.49
N PRO A 49 -2.12 17.14 16.01
CA PRO A 49 -2.17 18.56 15.65
C PRO A 49 -2.01 18.70 14.14
N GLY A 50 -2.81 19.53 13.45
CA GLY A 50 -2.60 19.80 12.01
C GLY A 50 -3.86 20.07 11.18
N THR A 51 -3.63 20.49 9.92
CA THR A 51 -4.67 20.62 8.88
C THR A 51 -4.49 19.52 7.85
N PHE A 52 -5.53 18.70 7.63
CA PHE A 52 -5.53 17.74 6.54
C PHE A 52 -5.85 18.46 5.23
N ALA A 53 -4.89 18.46 4.30
CA ALA A 53 -5.09 19.01 2.97
C ALA A 53 -4.68 18.01 1.89
N VAL A 54 -5.42 18.06 0.77
CA VAL A 54 -5.18 17.24 -0.41
C VAL A 54 -5.04 18.16 -1.60
N ASP A 55 -3.93 18.03 -2.29
CA ASP A 55 -3.69 18.70 -3.55
C ASP A 55 -3.79 17.70 -4.70
N GLU A 56 -4.21 18.20 -5.85
CA GLU A 56 -4.23 17.46 -7.11
C GLU A 56 -3.40 18.21 -8.15
N CYS A 57 -2.51 17.48 -8.82
CA CYS A 57 -1.74 18.01 -9.93
C CYS A 57 -2.60 18.12 -11.18
N ARG A 58 -2.58 19.29 -11.84
CA ARG A 58 -3.35 19.53 -13.08
C ARG A 58 -2.79 18.78 -14.29
N ASP A 59 -1.49 18.49 -14.29
CA ASP A 59 -0.83 17.84 -15.44
C ASP A 59 -1.02 16.32 -15.39
N CYS A 60 -0.69 15.68 -14.27
CA CYS A 60 -0.77 14.23 -14.13
C CYS A 60 -2.02 13.72 -13.40
N ALA A 61 -2.88 14.58 -12.84
CA ALA A 61 -4.06 14.23 -12.04
C ALA A 61 -3.79 13.39 -10.78
N HIS A 62 -2.53 13.29 -10.35
CA HIS A 62 -2.19 12.67 -9.07
C HIS A 62 -2.70 13.52 -7.92
N ALA A 63 -3.53 12.93 -7.06
CA ALA A 63 -3.98 13.58 -5.83
C ALA A 63 -3.25 12.99 -4.63
N PHE A 64 -2.78 13.84 -3.74
CA PHE A 64 -1.94 13.44 -2.61
C PHE A 64 -2.17 14.30 -1.38
N GLN A 65 -1.92 13.74 -0.20
CA GLN A 65 -1.93 14.51 1.04
C GLN A 65 -0.73 15.47 1.08
N ASN A 66 -1.00 16.75 1.34
CA ASN A 66 0.02 17.78 1.41
C ASN A 66 -0.28 18.75 2.58
N PRO A 67 0.54 18.84 3.63
CA PRO A 67 1.83 18.14 3.80
C PRO A 67 1.69 16.63 4.01
N ARG A 68 2.72 15.90 3.57
CA ARG A 68 2.87 14.46 3.80
C ARG A 68 3.20 14.21 5.29
N PRO A 69 2.71 13.13 5.91
CA PRO A 69 3.17 12.77 7.25
C PRO A 69 4.64 12.36 7.25
N THR A 70 5.35 12.65 8.34
CA THR A 70 6.70 12.11 8.57
C THR A 70 6.65 10.59 8.79
N ALA A 71 7.81 9.92 8.82
CA ALA A 71 7.88 8.49 9.15
C ALA A 71 7.20 8.18 10.51
N ASP A 72 7.45 9.00 11.53
CA ASP A 72 6.79 8.89 12.83
C ASP A 72 5.28 9.15 12.74
N GLY A 73 4.86 10.11 11.90
CA GLY A 73 3.45 10.36 11.61
C GLY A 73 2.75 9.18 10.93
N LEU A 74 3.43 8.47 10.02
CA LEU A 74 2.94 7.25 9.38
C LEU A 74 2.83 6.10 10.39
N LEU A 75 3.85 5.87 11.20
CA LEU A 75 3.84 4.86 12.26
C LEU A 75 2.70 5.10 13.26
N LEU A 76 2.51 6.36 13.67
CA LEU A 76 1.40 6.75 14.54
C LEU A 76 0.05 6.40 13.90
N ARG A 77 -0.14 6.66 12.60
CA ARG A 77 -1.36 6.27 11.87
C ARG A 77 -1.56 4.75 11.86
N HIS A 78 -0.49 3.97 11.64
CA HIS A 78 -0.57 2.51 11.69
C HIS A 78 -0.97 1.99 13.07
N HIS A 79 -0.47 2.61 14.14
CA HIS A 79 -0.80 2.25 15.54
C HIS A 79 -2.22 2.66 15.93
N GLN A 80 -2.69 3.84 15.50
CA GLN A 80 -4.04 4.33 15.79
C GLN A 80 -5.14 3.58 15.02
N HIS A 81 -4.76 2.91 13.94
CA HIS A 81 -5.63 2.08 13.13
C HIS A 81 -5.13 0.63 13.13
N PRO A 82 -5.21 -0.09 14.27
CA PRO A 82 -5.06 -1.53 14.30
C PRO A 82 -6.16 -2.08 13.38
N GLY A 83 -5.80 -2.45 12.15
CA GLY A 83 -6.73 -2.98 11.15
C GLY A 83 -7.63 -3.99 11.84
N ALA A 84 -8.95 -3.85 11.69
CA ALA A 84 -9.90 -4.62 12.46
C ALA A 84 -9.56 -6.13 12.38
N ASP A 85 -9.45 -6.75 13.56
CA ASP A 85 -9.32 -8.18 13.68
C ASP A 85 -10.71 -8.77 13.49
N ASP A 86 -11.04 -9.10 12.25
CA ASP A 86 -12.39 -9.53 11.83
C ASP A 86 -12.65 -11.00 12.23
N GLY A 87 -12.36 -11.37 13.47
CA GLY A 87 -12.61 -12.68 14.06
C GLY A 87 -14.09 -13.03 14.25
N ARG A 88 -15.02 -12.34 13.57
CA ARG A 88 -16.46 -12.63 13.63
C ARG A 88 -16.94 -13.16 12.30
N THR A 89 -17.76 -14.20 12.36
CA THR A 89 -18.51 -14.84 11.26
C THR A 89 -19.45 -13.82 10.60
N ASP A 90 -18.87 -12.94 9.81
CA ASP A 90 -19.56 -11.85 9.11
C ASP A 90 -19.72 -12.25 7.62
N PRO A 91 -20.88 -12.03 6.97
CA PRO A 91 -20.98 -12.03 5.50
C PRO A 91 -19.85 -11.25 4.80
N ASP A 92 -19.28 -10.23 5.44
CA ASP A 92 -18.10 -9.50 4.95
C ASP A 92 -16.83 -10.36 4.89
N GLY A 93 -16.66 -11.31 5.82
CA GLY A 93 -15.57 -12.28 5.81
C GLY A 93 -15.63 -13.23 4.61
N ARG A 94 -16.84 -13.71 4.24
CA ARG A 94 -17.02 -14.55 3.04
C ARG A 94 -16.72 -13.77 1.76
N ARG A 95 -17.20 -12.53 1.66
CA ARG A 95 -16.93 -11.66 0.50
C ARG A 95 -15.45 -11.34 0.38
N ARG A 96 -14.77 -11.02 1.49
CA ARG A 96 -13.31 -10.77 1.52
C ARG A 96 -12.52 -12.00 1.11
N ARG A 97 -12.87 -13.19 1.62
CA ARG A 97 -12.27 -14.46 1.18
C ARG A 97 -12.50 -14.73 -0.30
N GLY A 98 -13.71 -14.47 -0.81
CA GLY A 98 -14.04 -14.57 -2.23
C GLY A 98 -13.20 -13.62 -3.09
N HIS A 99 -13.02 -12.38 -2.63
CA HIS A 99 -12.15 -11.39 -3.26
C HIS A 99 -10.69 -11.84 -3.32
N HIS A 100 -10.11 -12.25 -2.18
CA HIS A 100 -8.73 -12.73 -2.14
C HIS A 100 -8.51 -13.97 -3.02
N ARG A 101 -9.46 -14.91 -3.05
CA ARG A 101 -9.43 -16.04 -3.99
C ARG A 101 -9.50 -15.56 -5.44
N GLY A 102 -10.35 -14.58 -5.74
CA GLY A 102 -10.43 -13.96 -7.07
C GLY A 102 -9.13 -13.26 -7.47
N ALA A 103 -8.43 -12.64 -6.52
CA ALA A 103 -7.11 -12.05 -6.75
C ALA A 103 -6.05 -13.13 -7.02
N ALA A 104 -6.00 -14.17 -6.20
CA ALA A 104 -5.08 -15.30 -6.39
C ALA A 104 -5.30 -16.02 -7.74
N ARG A 105 -6.57 -16.19 -8.15
CA ARG A 105 -6.92 -16.79 -9.46
C ARG A 105 -6.49 -15.95 -10.65
N ALA A 106 -6.28 -14.64 -10.49
CA ALA A 106 -5.87 -13.78 -11.60
C ALA A 106 -4.51 -14.19 -12.17
N LEU A 107 -3.69 -14.90 -11.40
CA LEU A 107 -2.38 -15.40 -11.81
C LEU A 107 -2.43 -16.72 -12.58
N LEU A 108 -3.49 -17.54 -12.41
CA LEU A 108 -3.58 -18.89 -13.00
C LEU A 108 -3.27 -18.97 -14.50
N PRO A 109 -3.67 -17.99 -15.35
CA PRO A 109 -3.37 -18.06 -16.78
C PRO A 109 -1.89 -17.81 -17.14
N TYR A 110 -1.07 -17.39 -16.18
CA TYR A 110 0.26 -16.83 -16.44
C TYR A 110 1.39 -17.58 -15.75
N ALA A 111 1.18 -18.10 -14.54
CA ALA A 111 2.21 -18.79 -13.77
C ALA A 111 1.64 -19.71 -12.69
N GLU A 112 2.45 -20.71 -12.34
CA GLU A 112 2.32 -21.52 -11.13
C GLU A 112 3.49 -21.15 -10.20
N PRO A 113 3.27 -20.24 -9.23
CA PRO A 113 4.38 -19.70 -8.44
C PRO A 113 4.83 -20.68 -7.35
N GLU A 114 6.12 -20.77 -7.10
CA GLU A 114 6.66 -21.49 -5.94
C GLU A 114 6.76 -20.57 -4.72
N SER A 115 6.98 -19.28 -4.96
CA SER A 115 7.24 -18.27 -3.93
C SER A 115 6.44 -16.99 -4.15
N TRP A 116 5.71 -16.55 -3.13
CA TRP A 116 4.85 -15.37 -3.17
C TRP A 116 5.05 -14.49 -1.94
N LEU A 117 5.46 -13.23 -2.13
CA LEU A 117 5.50 -12.22 -1.07
C LEU A 117 4.24 -11.34 -1.09
N ASP A 118 3.48 -11.32 -0.01
CA ASP A 118 2.38 -10.36 0.17
C ASP A 118 2.87 -9.14 0.96
N VAL A 119 2.91 -7.97 0.33
CA VAL A 119 3.37 -6.72 0.95
C VAL A 119 2.18 -5.93 1.49
N GLY A 120 2.27 -5.50 2.75
CA GLY A 120 1.13 -5.00 3.51
C GLY A 120 0.22 -6.14 3.99
N THR A 121 0.82 -7.27 4.38
CA THR A 121 0.12 -8.53 4.70
C THR A 121 -0.95 -8.39 5.79
N GLY A 122 -0.75 -7.45 6.72
CA GLY A 122 -1.55 -7.35 7.93
C GLY A 122 -1.65 -8.69 8.65
N HIS A 123 -2.86 -9.20 8.81
CA HIS A 123 -3.15 -10.46 9.49
C HIS A 123 -3.09 -11.70 8.57
N GLY A 124 -2.56 -11.62 7.36
CA GLY A 124 -2.36 -12.79 6.48
C GLY A 124 -3.64 -13.39 5.89
N HIS A 125 -4.70 -12.60 5.74
CA HIS A 125 -5.96 -13.09 5.16
C HIS A 125 -5.85 -13.41 3.66
N PHE A 126 -5.05 -12.67 2.92
CA PHE A 126 -4.80 -12.96 1.51
C PHE A 126 -3.99 -14.26 1.35
N PRO A 127 -2.80 -14.42 1.96
CA PRO A 127 -2.05 -15.68 1.93
C PRO A 127 -2.90 -16.90 2.31
N GLN A 128 -3.67 -16.81 3.39
CA GLN A 128 -4.57 -17.88 3.82
C GLN A 128 -5.59 -18.28 2.73
N ALA A 129 -6.16 -17.30 2.03
CA ALA A 129 -7.13 -17.56 0.97
C ALA A 129 -6.47 -18.04 -0.33
N ALA A 130 -5.27 -17.53 -0.63
CA ALA A 130 -4.51 -17.82 -1.84
C ALA A 130 -3.94 -19.25 -1.85
N ARG A 131 -3.56 -19.80 -0.69
CA ARG A 131 -3.16 -21.21 -0.53
C ARG A 131 -4.20 -22.22 -1.02
N ALA A 132 -5.49 -21.87 -0.96
CA ALA A 132 -6.55 -22.72 -1.51
C ALA A 132 -6.61 -22.73 -3.04
N ILE A 133 -5.91 -21.80 -3.70
CA ILE A 133 -5.82 -21.69 -5.17
C ILE A 133 -4.46 -22.17 -5.65
N HIS A 134 -3.40 -21.86 -4.90
CA HIS A 134 -2.03 -22.26 -5.18
C HIS A 134 -1.46 -23.05 -3.99
N PRO A 135 -1.77 -24.35 -3.88
CA PRO A 135 -1.46 -25.16 -2.69
C PRO A 135 0.03 -25.48 -2.51
N TYR A 136 0.82 -25.40 -3.58
CA TYR A 136 2.26 -25.67 -3.57
C TYR A 136 3.13 -24.41 -3.44
N THR A 137 2.50 -23.23 -3.32
CA THR A 137 3.20 -21.96 -3.19
C THR A 137 3.52 -21.66 -1.72
N SER A 138 4.78 -21.32 -1.45
CA SER A 138 5.20 -20.71 -0.20
C SER A 138 4.77 -19.23 -0.17
N PHE A 139 3.95 -18.87 0.81
CA PHE A 139 3.52 -17.49 1.00
C PHE A 139 4.25 -16.84 2.17
N ASP A 140 5.04 -15.83 1.88
CA ASP A 140 5.70 -14.97 2.87
C ASP A 140 4.93 -13.65 2.99
N GLY A 141 5.12 -12.96 4.12
CA GLY A 141 4.48 -11.68 4.35
C GLY A 141 5.42 -10.60 4.87
N LEU A 142 5.17 -9.36 4.44
CA LEU A 142 5.84 -8.15 4.90
C LEU A 142 4.81 -7.12 5.38
N ASP A 143 4.97 -6.62 6.60
CA ASP A 143 4.15 -5.54 7.15
C ASP A 143 4.97 -4.69 8.15
N PRO A 144 4.81 -3.36 8.20
CA PRO A 144 5.54 -2.54 9.17
C PRO A 144 5.08 -2.74 10.62
N THR A 145 3.93 -3.38 10.84
CA THR A 145 3.32 -3.55 12.16
C THR A 145 3.46 -4.98 12.69
N ARG A 146 3.28 -5.14 14.00
CA ARG A 146 3.23 -6.45 14.70
C ARG A 146 2.15 -7.42 14.19
N ARG A 147 1.31 -7.03 13.22
CA ARG A 147 0.28 -7.91 12.64
C ARG A 147 0.90 -9.06 11.86
N ILE A 148 2.06 -8.86 11.25
CA ILE A 148 2.75 -9.92 10.51
C ILE A 148 3.17 -11.07 11.43
N GLU A 149 3.59 -10.76 12.65
CA GLU A 149 3.92 -11.77 13.67
C GLU A 149 2.69 -12.62 14.01
N ARG A 150 1.53 -11.98 14.19
CA ARG A 150 0.26 -12.70 14.41
C ARG A 150 -0.15 -13.54 13.20
N ALA A 151 0.15 -13.09 11.98
CA ALA A 151 -0.13 -13.85 10.77
C ALA A 151 0.73 -15.12 10.70
N TRP A 152 2.00 -15.01 11.12
CA TRP A 152 2.94 -16.10 11.20
C TRP A 152 2.59 -17.10 12.31
N GLU A 153 2.32 -16.61 13.53
CA GLU A 153 1.84 -17.45 14.65
C GLU A 153 0.56 -18.23 14.28
N ALA A 154 -0.31 -17.63 13.46
CA ALA A 154 -1.53 -18.28 12.96
C ALA A 154 -1.30 -19.22 11.75
N GLY A 155 -0.05 -19.45 11.33
CA GLY A 155 0.32 -20.31 10.21
C GLY A 155 -0.22 -19.83 8.85
N ARG A 156 -0.45 -18.53 8.69
CA ARG A 156 -1.00 -17.97 7.44
C ARG A 156 0.09 -17.65 6.42
N VAL A 157 1.31 -17.39 6.89
CA VAL A 157 2.52 -17.15 6.11
C VAL A 157 3.64 -18.08 6.62
N GLU A 158 4.58 -18.44 5.76
CA GLU A 158 5.76 -19.24 6.11
C GLU A 158 6.82 -18.37 6.79
N GLU A 159 7.15 -17.22 6.19
CA GLU A 159 8.06 -16.24 6.78
C GLU A 159 7.38 -14.87 7.00
N ALA A 160 7.79 -14.21 8.09
CA ALA A 160 7.30 -12.91 8.50
C ALA A 160 8.41 -11.86 8.52
N TYR A 161 8.20 -10.77 7.79
CA TYR A 161 9.10 -9.63 7.71
C TYR A 161 8.44 -8.40 8.32
N GLN A 162 8.90 -7.97 9.50
CA GLN A 162 8.43 -6.72 10.08
C GLN A 162 9.26 -5.55 9.55
N GLY A 163 8.66 -4.69 8.73
CA GLY A 163 9.31 -3.51 8.20
C GLY A 163 8.65 -2.97 6.93
N LEU A 164 9.38 -2.09 6.23
CA LEU A 164 8.97 -1.54 4.94
C LEU A 164 9.71 -2.28 3.83
N LEU A 165 9.06 -2.49 2.68
CA LEU A 165 9.73 -3.11 1.55
C LEU A 165 10.90 -2.24 1.09
N THR A 166 10.76 -0.92 1.16
CA THR A 166 11.79 0.08 0.81
C THR A 166 12.96 0.17 1.80
N ASP A 167 12.94 -0.58 2.91
CA ASP A 167 14.11 -0.71 3.79
C ASP A 167 15.25 -1.42 3.01
N PRO A 168 16.44 -0.80 2.89
CA PRO A 168 17.57 -1.39 2.17
C PRO A 168 17.99 -2.77 2.68
N GLU A 169 17.92 -3.03 3.98
CA GLU A 169 18.30 -4.33 4.56
C GLU A 169 17.30 -5.41 4.15
N ILE A 170 16.00 -5.09 4.19
CA ILE A 170 14.93 -6.00 3.77
C ILE A 170 14.98 -6.20 2.25
N THR A 171 15.05 -5.14 1.45
CA THR A 171 15.16 -5.22 -0.02
C THR A 171 16.36 -6.09 -0.42
N ALA A 172 17.52 -5.88 0.20
CA ALA A 172 18.73 -6.64 -0.11
C ALA A 172 18.57 -8.12 0.24
N ARG A 173 18.01 -8.42 1.42
CA ARG A 173 17.73 -9.80 1.87
C ARG A 173 16.76 -10.54 0.94
N LEU A 174 15.78 -9.83 0.38
CA LEU A 174 14.71 -10.41 -0.43
C LEU A 174 14.95 -10.31 -1.94
N ARG A 175 16.13 -9.83 -2.36
CA ARG A 175 16.46 -9.59 -3.77
C ARG A 175 16.26 -10.86 -4.62
N ALA A 176 15.50 -10.73 -5.71
CA ALA A 176 15.22 -11.79 -6.67
C ALA A 176 14.78 -13.13 -6.04
N ARG A 177 14.03 -13.06 -4.93
CA ARG A 177 13.58 -14.25 -4.20
C ARG A 177 12.22 -14.77 -4.66
N TYR A 178 11.35 -13.88 -5.14
CA TYR A 178 9.93 -14.20 -5.31
C TYR A 178 9.50 -14.30 -6.77
N ASP A 179 8.65 -15.30 -7.07
CA ASP A 179 7.98 -15.42 -8.37
C ASP A 179 6.81 -14.43 -8.47
N VAL A 180 6.20 -14.10 -7.33
CA VAL A 180 5.08 -13.17 -7.26
C VAL A 180 5.21 -12.23 -6.07
N VAL A 181 4.89 -10.95 -6.29
CA VAL A 181 4.70 -9.96 -5.23
C VAL A 181 3.29 -9.42 -5.35
N SER A 182 2.54 -9.40 -4.25
CA SER A 182 1.25 -8.71 -4.18
C SER A 182 1.28 -7.47 -3.30
N MET A 183 0.53 -6.45 -3.68
CA MET A 183 0.29 -5.24 -2.90
C MET A 183 -1.18 -4.87 -2.99
N PHE A 184 -1.94 -5.19 -1.93
CA PHE A 184 -3.37 -4.89 -1.86
C PHE A 184 -3.62 -3.70 -0.95
N HIS A 185 -4.04 -2.57 -1.53
CA HIS A 185 -4.28 -1.35 -0.76
C HIS A 185 -3.07 -0.91 0.07
N HIS A 186 -1.87 -1.10 -0.46
CA HIS A 186 -0.61 -0.76 0.20
C HIS A 186 -0.04 0.54 -0.35
N LEU A 187 0.14 0.61 -1.68
CA LEU A 187 0.78 1.72 -2.38
C LEU A 187 0.20 3.09 -2.01
N GLU A 188 -1.11 3.18 -1.84
CA GLU A 188 -1.76 4.45 -1.50
C GLU A 188 -1.41 4.99 -0.12
N HIS A 189 -0.87 4.17 0.78
CA HIS A 189 -0.48 4.54 2.15
C HIS A 189 1.03 4.70 2.33
N THR A 190 1.80 4.45 1.29
CA THR A 190 3.27 4.52 1.32
C THR A 190 3.75 5.97 1.23
N ALA A 191 4.95 6.24 1.72
CA ALA A 191 5.55 7.57 1.65
C ALA A 191 5.87 7.97 0.20
N ASP A 192 6.37 7.03 -0.61
CA ASP A 192 6.60 7.18 -2.03
C ASP A 192 6.22 5.86 -2.76
N PRO A 193 5.11 5.85 -3.52
CA PRO A 193 4.69 4.66 -4.25
C PRO A 193 5.67 4.22 -5.34
N ARG A 194 6.49 5.13 -5.90
CA ARG A 194 7.45 4.79 -6.95
C ARG A 194 8.63 4.00 -6.37
N ASP A 195 9.08 4.36 -5.18
CA ASP A 195 10.13 3.60 -4.47
C ASP A 195 9.65 2.20 -4.10
N GLU A 196 8.39 2.06 -3.70
CA GLU A 196 7.78 0.74 -3.47
C GLU A 196 7.72 -0.11 -4.73
N LEU A 197 7.37 0.46 -5.89
CA LEU A 197 7.39 -0.26 -7.16
C LEU A 197 8.81 -0.70 -7.57
N ARG A 198 9.84 0.13 -7.29
CA ARG A 198 11.26 -0.22 -7.50
C ARG A 198 11.73 -1.33 -6.56
N ALA A 199 11.32 -1.27 -5.30
CA ALA A 199 11.64 -2.30 -4.33
C ALA A 199 10.96 -3.64 -4.70
N ALA A 200 9.69 -3.59 -5.12
CA ALA A 200 8.97 -4.76 -5.66
C ALA A 200 9.70 -5.38 -6.86
N HIS A 201 10.18 -4.53 -7.79
CA HIS A 201 10.97 -5.00 -8.93
C HIS A 201 12.26 -5.71 -8.48
N THR A 202 12.90 -5.19 -7.44
CA THR A 202 14.16 -5.74 -6.92
C THR A 202 13.99 -7.10 -6.25
N VAL A 203 12.90 -7.32 -5.52
CA VAL A 203 12.64 -8.59 -4.82
C VAL A 203 12.04 -9.67 -5.72
N LEU A 204 11.40 -9.27 -6.82
CA LEU A 204 10.92 -10.20 -7.85
C LEU A 204 12.09 -10.86 -8.59
N ARG A 205 11.95 -12.13 -8.95
CA ARG A 205 12.83 -12.81 -9.93
C ARG A 205 12.62 -12.22 -11.33
N PRO A 206 13.61 -12.34 -12.23
CA PRO A 206 13.38 -12.15 -13.67
C PRO A 206 12.19 -13.00 -14.13
N GLY A 207 11.24 -12.42 -14.87
CA GLY A 207 10.00 -13.10 -15.25
C GLY A 207 8.91 -13.17 -14.17
N GLY A 208 9.19 -12.67 -12.95
CA GLY A 208 8.24 -12.64 -11.84
C GLY A 208 7.06 -11.68 -12.07
N HIS A 209 6.01 -11.84 -11.28
CA HIS A 209 4.73 -11.16 -11.45
C HIS A 209 4.42 -10.21 -10.28
N LEU A 210 3.99 -9.00 -10.61
CA LEU A 210 3.50 -8.01 -9.65
C LEU A 210 1.97 -7.92 -9.74
N LEU A 211 1.29 -8.22 -8.64
CA LEU A 211 -0.17 -8.11 -8.51
C LEU A 211 -0.53 -6.93 -7.60
N LEU A 212 -1.07 -5.86 -8.19
CA LEU A 212 -1.47 -4.66 -7.46
C LEU A 212 -2.98 -4.56 -7.37
N GLU A 213 -3.48 -4.10 -6.23
CA GLU A 213 -4.80 -3.48 -6.14
C GLU A 213 -4.71 -2.10 -5.51
N VAL A 214 -5.17 -1.09 -6.25
CA VAL A 214 -5.11 0.32 -5.86
C VAL A 214 -6.47 0.98 -5.96
N PRO A 215 -6.76 2.00 -5.12
CA PRO A 215 -8.02 2.72 -5.18
C PRO A 215 -8.11 3.55 -6.47
N HIS A 216 -9.29 3.58 -7.08
CA HIS A 216 -9.58 4.43 -8.21
C HIS A 216 -9.75 5.89 -7.74
N PRO A 217 -9.09 6.87 -8.37
CA PRO A 217 -9.15 8.28 -7.96
C PRO A 217 -10.51 8.99 -8.20
N ALA A 218 -11.57 8.28 -8.60
CA ALA A 218 -12.82 8.88 -9.11
C ALA A 218 -13.58 9.73 -8.07
N ARG A 219 -13.17 9.72 -6.79
CA ARG A 219 -13.58 10.69 -5.77
C ARG A 219 -12.39 10.98 -4.84
N PRO A 220 -11.88 12.22 -4.78
CA PRO A 220 -10.87 12.58 -3.78
C PRO A 220 -11.45 12.43 -2.38
N PHE A 221 -10.57 12.15 -1.43
CA PHE A 221 -10.76 12.17 0.02
C PHE A 221 -12.04 12.86 0.51
N GLY A 222 -13.11 12.08 0.71
CA GLY A 222 -14.27 12.54 1.50
C GLY A 222 -15.55 12.95 0.77
N THR A 223 -15.67 12.85 -0.56
CA THR A 223 -17.00 12.98 -1.19
C THR A 223 -17.71 11.63 -1.33
N LEU A 224 -18.29 11.14 -0.23
CA LEU A 224 -19.28 10.06 -0.23
C LEU A 224 -20.70 10.67 -0.28
N PRO A 225 -21.57 10.28 -1.23
CA PRO A 225 -23.01 10.40 -1.01
C PRO A 225 -23.39 9.52 0.18
N LEU A 226 -24.32 9.99 1.01
CA LEU A 226 -24.75 9.38 2.27
C LEU A 226 -25.24 7.91 2.20
N GLY A 227 -25.29 7.28 1.02
CA GLY A 227 -25.84 5.94 0.80
C GLY A 227 -24.92 4.75 1.05
N ASP A 228 -23.59 4.90 0.95
CA ASP A 228 -22.64 3.75 0.93
C ASP A 228 -21.80 3.57 2.22
N ARG A 229 -22.31 4.13 3.32
CA ARG A 229 -21.68 4.11 4.66
C ARG A 229 -21.47 2.72 5.28
N ARG A 230 -21.98 1.65 4.66
CA ARG A 230 -21.90 0.28 5.19
C ARG A 230 -20.63 -0.46 4.79
N TYR A 231 -20.03 -0.16 3.63
CA TYR A 231 -18.89 -0.92 3.09
C TYR A 231 -17.52 -0.25 3.30
N TRP A 232 -17.52 1.03 3.66
CA TRP A 232 -16.33 1.80 3.98
C TRP A 232 -16.57 2.50 5.31
N ARG A 233 -16.10 1.92 6.42
CA ARG A 233 -16.05 2.64 7.70
C ARG A 233 -14.83 3.55 7.65
N PRO A 234 -14.99 4.88 7.48
CA PRO A 234 -13.85 5.80 7.41
C PRO A 234 -13.08 5.86 8.75
N ARG A 235 -13.60 5.20 9.79
CA ARG A 235 -13.01 5.09 11.12
C ARG A 235 -11.86 4.09 11.20
N ASP A 236 -11.83 3.09 10.31
CA ASP A 236 -11.08 1.86 10.58
C ASP A 236 -9.80 1.73 9.75
N ARG A 237 -9.58 2.61 8.77
CA ARG A 237 -8.32 2.67 8.00
C ARG A 237 -7.75 4.09 7.95
N PRO A 238 -6.42 4.25 7.93
CA PRO A 238 -5.80 5.54 7.68
C PRO A 238 -6.25 6.07 6.32
N ARG A 239 -6.33 7.39 6.17
CA ARG A 239 -6.60 7.98 4.87
C ARG A 239 -5.44 7.65 3.92
N PRO A 240 -5.71 7.34 2.64
CA PRO A 240 -4.66 7.27 1.63
C PRO A 240 -3.74 8.52 1.67
N LEU A 241 -2.46 8.35 1.40
CA LEU A 241 -1.55 9.45 1.07
C LEU A 241 -1.62 9.78 -0.42
N HIS A 242 -1.91 8.79 -1.26
CA HIS A 242 -1.86 8.90 -2.70
C HIS A 242 -3.12 8.33 -3.36
N LEU A 243 -3.73 9.09 -4.26
CA LEU A 243 -4.74 8.63 -5.18
C LEU A 243 -4.16 8.76 -6.59
N MET A 244 -3.52 7.67 -7.03
CA MET A 244 -2.81 7.59 -8.29
C MET A 244 -3.78 7.25 -9.44
N PRO A 245 -3.82 8.06 -10.50
CA PRO A 245 -4.47 7.68 -11.75
C PRO A 245 -3.89 6.37 -12.31
N PRO A 246 -4.72 5.45 -12.82
CA PRO A 246 -4.22 4.21 -13.43
C PRO A 246 -3.17 4.47 -14.51
N ARG A 247 -3.34 5.51 -15.33
CA ARG A 247 -2.35 5.91 -16.36
C ARG A 247 -0.95 6.16 -15.79
N ASN A 248 -0.88 6.73 -14.58
CA ASN A 248 0.37 7.06 -13.92
C ASN A 248 1.08 5.76 -13.52
N LEU A 249 0.36 4.85 -12.85
CA LEU A 249 0.88 3.54 -12.46
C LEU A 249 1.32 2.70 -13.66
N LEU A 250 0.52 2.64 -14.72
CA LEU A 250 0.86 1.86 -15.92
C LEU A 250 2.11 2.42 -16.63
N THR A 251 2.29 3.74 -16.62
CA THR A 251 3.49 4.38 -17.19
C THR A 251 4.71 4.07 -16.34
N GLU A 252 4.61 4.18 -15.02
CA GLU A 252 5.72 3.88 -14.11
C GLU A 252 6.12 2.40 -14.20
N LEU A 253 5.16 1.48 -14.18
CA LEU A 253 5.42 0.05 -14.34
C LEU A 253 6.18 -0.25 -15.64
N ARG A 254 5.74 0.32 -16.77
CA ARG A 254 6.46 0.15 -18.05
C ARG A 254 7.87 0.72 -18.00
N SER A 255 8.07 1.89 -17.37
CA SER A 255 9.39 2.48 -17.23
C SER A 255 10.34 1.66 -16.37
N LEU A 256 9.80 0.87 -15.44
CA LEU A 256 10.54 -0.07 -14.60
C LEU A 256 10.78 -1.43 -15.27
N GLY A 257 10.40 -1.61 -16.54
CA GLY A 257 10.59 -2.87 -17.25
C GLY A 257 9.50 -3.91 -16.99
N TYR A 258 8.30 -3.50 -16.58
CA TYR A 258 7.16 -4.40 -16.51
C TYR A 258 6.34 -4.39 -17.80
N GLU A 259 5.95 -5.59 -18.23
CA GLU A 259 4.89 -5.82 -19.19
C GLU A 259 3.54 -5.89 -18.47
N ILE A 260 2.54 -5.15 -18.95
CA ILE A 260 1.20 -5.16 -18.36
C ILE A 260 0.39 -6.31 -18.99
N LEU A 261 0.03 -7.31 -18.18
CA LEU A 261 -0.73 -8.48 -18.65
C LEU A 261 -2.23 -8.23 -18.61
N THR A 262 -2.74 -7.67 -17.52
CA THR A 262 -4.17 -7.34 -17.39
C THR A 262 -4.41 -6.18 -16.44
N THR A 263 -5.44 -5.39 -16.75
CA THR A 263 -5.98 -4.33 -15.88
C THR A 263 -7.49 -4.52 -15.78
N ARG A 264 -8.04 -4.66 -14.57
CA ARG A 264 -9.47 -4.88 -14.35
C ARG A 264 -9.98 -4.10 -13.15
N HIS A 265 -11.22 -3.66 -13.21
CA HIS A 265 -11.91 -3.15 -12.02
C HIS A 265 -12.19 -4.28 -11.04
N CYS A 266 -11.99 -4.03 -9.74
CA CYS A 266 -12.43 -4.93 -8.69
C CYS A 266 -13.94 -4.76 -8.50
N THR A 267 -14.71 -5.77 -8.90
CA THR A 267 -16.16 -5.85 -8.64
C THR A 267 -16.46 -7.18 -7.94
N PRO A 268 -17.25 -7.22 -6.85
CA PRO A 268 -17.94 -6.11 -6.19
C PRO A 268 -17.15 -5.43 -5.06
N LEU A 269 -16.07 -6.04 -4.58
CA LEU A 269 -15.24 -5.53 -3.48
C LEU A 269 -13.76 -5.64 -3.84
N PRO A 270 -12.92 -4.70 -3.39
CA PRO A 270 -13.32 -3.39 -2.88
C PRO A 270 -13.93 -2.56 -4.00
N PRO A 271 -15.08 -1.89 -3.77
CA PRO A 271 -15.70 -1.08 -4.79
C PRO A 271 -14.71 0.01 -5.19
N ARG A 272 -14.55 0.20 -6.51
CA ARG A 272 -13.70 1.26 -7.07
C ARG A 272 -12.21 1.05 -6.78
N ALA A 273 -11.73 -0.19 -6.82
CA ALA A 273 -10.31 -0.48 -6.96
C ALA A 273 -9.99 -0.99 -8.37
N HIS A 274 -8.73 -0.87 -8.76
CA HIS A 274 -8.18 -1.45 -9.98
C HIS A 274 -7.17 -2.52 -9.61
N ARG A 275 -7.34 -3.70 -10.20
CA ARG A 275 -6.35 -4.78 -10.18
C ARG A 275 -5.47 -4.68 -11.41
N ILE A 276 -4.16 -4.66 -11.19
CA ILE A 276 -3.16 -4.67 -12.25
C ILE A 276 -2.28 -5.89 -12.03
N LEU A 277 -2.12 -6.71 -13.06
CA LEU A 277 -1.13 -7.77 -13.08
C LEU A 277 -0.09 -7.42 -14.14
N ALA A 278 1.17 -7.42 -13.71
CA ALA A 278 2.30 -7.08 -14.56
C ALA A 278 3.41 -8.13 -14.41
N ARG A 279 4.20 -8.34 -15.46
CA ARG A 279 5.32 -9.27 -15.49
C ARG A 279 6.63 -8.51 -15.66
N ARG A 280 7.61 -8.80 -14.82
CA ARG A 280 8.96 -8.25 -14.93
C ARG A 280 9.65 -8.85 -16.15
N THR A 281 10.11 -8.03 -17.09
CA THR A 281 10.70 -8.49 -18.36
C THR A 281 12.19 -8.86 -18.24
N THR A 282 12.91 -8.28 -17.27
CA THR A 282 14.36 -8.53 -17.02
C THR A 282 14.68 -8.48 -15.54
#